data_AF-A0A7C2Z2P5-F1
#
_entry.id   AF-A0A7C2Z2P5-F1
#
_cell.length_a   1.000
_cell.length_b   1.000
_cell.length_c   1.000
_cell.angle_alpha   90.00
_cell.angle_beta   90.00
_cell.angle_gamma   90.00
#
_symmetry.space_group_name_H-M   'P 1'
#
loop_
_entity.id
_entity.type
_entity.pdbx_description
1 polymer ?
#
loop_
_entity_poly.entity_id
_entity_poly.type
_entity_poly.pdbx_seq_one_letter_code
_entity_poly.pdbx_strand_id
1 'polypeptide(L)'
;MNEGNAGALRVRPLFTFVFSPPKGFDHRKAESEPAGQVDQQRINELNNAELHVLGEAFVRSNRLTRKPLSSFSMGSSGKAEATSAEAYLVTHKGGAELIEVWVELPEQEFNSQKFLDLLKPDSEISIVKEIYRFLPYLGEESPLFTLIGISGQNADVDDFIENHKSELVKLLYLDPSPVPFKRSFVEGEINRNFCIREGGASFMSNSAALSIMFMSANRSANFNYADLQSRCTLPFFIVLEILLLEREILRKYYERLVRGSLSINGLIGLKQEILDGLEEYYGIIEKATQFSAPLMDFGENALGINDLYDSVIDRLDAVTFDITTNYARNSNVLSFWLTVLFGSLDTGLLVESVASIVYTHNLFGVAAWTALSTALTFLMIFLLLYRRIR
;
A
#
# COMPACT_ATOMS: atom_id res chain seq x y z
N MET A 1 -0.82 -54.42 -15.70
CA MET A 1 -0.92 -53.62 -16.95
C MET A 1 -0.34 -52.26 -16.64
N ASN A 2 0.83 -52.00 -17.20
CA ASN A 2 1.64 -50.77 -17.20
C ASN A 2 1.55 -49.85 -15.98
N GLU A 3 2.36 -50.15 -14.97
CA GLU A 3 3.03 -49.12 -14.15
C GLU A 3 3.95 -48.33 -15.10
N GLY A 4 3.36 -47.35 -15.78
CA GLY A 4 4.08 -46.38 -16.56
C GLY A 4 4.85 -45.49 -15.59
N ASN A 5 6.17 -45.54 -15.70
CA ASN A 5 7.14 -44.65 -15.08
C ASN A 5 6.70 -43.19 -15.29
N ALA A 6 5.91 -42.63 -14.37
CA ALA A 6 5.55 -41.22 -14.37
C ALA A 6 6.82 -40.44 -14.04
N GLY A 7 7.50 -39.94 -15.07
CA GLY A 7 8.70 -39.12 -14.90
C GLY A 7 8.41 -37.98 -13.92
N ALA A 8 9.35 -37.72 -13.02
CA ALA A 8 9.22 -36.69 -12.00
C ALA A 8 8.77 -35.36 -12.63
N LEU A 9 7.71 -34.77 -12.06
CA LEU A 9 7.08 -33.57 -12.59
C LEU A 9 8.06 -32.39 -12.56
N ARG A 10 8.35 -31.85 -13.74
CA ARG A 10 9.25 -30.71 -13.92
C ARG A 10 8.47 -29.39 -13.83
N VAL A 11 8.99 -28.48 -13.04
CA VAL A 11 8.44 -27.14 -12.82
C VAL A 11 9.52 -26.08 -12.97
N ARG A 12 9.12 -24.87 -13.35
CA ARG A 12 9.92 -23.65 -13.31
C ARG A 12 9.39 -22.75 -12.20
N PRO A 13 10.16 -22.62 -11.10
CA PRO A 13 9.83 -21.69 -10.04
C PRO A 13 10.20 -20.26 -10.41
N LEU A 14 9.33 -19.33 -10.07
CA LEU A 14 9.58 -17.89 -10.06
C LEU A 14 9.33 -17.40 -8.63
N PHE A 15 10.27 -16.66 -8.06
CA PHE A 15 10.08 -15.98 -6.78
C PHE A 15 10.09 -14.47 -6.99
N THR A 16 9.10 -13.78 -6.42
CA THR A 16 9.12 -12.32 -6.31
C THR A 16 9.08 -11.95 -4.83
N PHE A 17 10.08 -11.20 -4.39
CA PHE A 17 10.20 -10.72 -3.02
C PHE A 17 9.88 -9.25 -2.98
N VAL A 18 9.01 -8.85 -2.06
CA VAL A 18 8.62 -7.46 -1.88
C VAL A 18 9.18 -6.94 -0.57
N PHE A 19 9.88 -5.80 -0.60
CA PHE A 19 10.48 -5.15 0.55
C PHE A 19 9.98 -3.72 0.69
N SER A 20 9.84 -3.26 1.94
CA SER A 20 9.69 -1.83 2.21
C SER A 20 11.06 -1.15 2.08
N PRO A 21 11.17 -0.02 1.38
CA PRO A 21 12.39 0.78 1.39
C PRO A 21 12.69 1.30 2.81
N PRO A 22 13.96 1.45 3.20
CA PRO A 22 14.32 2.05 4.47
C PRO A 22 13.93 3.54 4.53
N LYS A 23 13.73 4.08 5.73
CA LYS A 23 13.42 5.51 5.91
C LYS A 23 14.56 6.38 5.36
N GLY A 24 14.22 7.31 4.47
CA GLY A 24 15.20 8.20 3.83
C GLY A 24 16.00 7.54 2.70
N PHE A 25 15.50 6.43 2.14
CA PHE A 25 16.04 5.81 0.93
C PHE A 25 16.20 6.84 -0.20
N ASP A 26 17.43 6.97 -0.70
CA ASP A 26 17.75 7.80 -1.86
C ASP A 26 18.12 6.89 -3.02
N HIS A 27 17.18 6.72 -3.95
CA HIS A 27 17.32 5.83 -5.11
C HIS A 27 18.54 6.19 -5.99
N ARG A 28 19.05 7.43 -5.93
CA ARG A 28 20.26 7.83 -6.68
C ARG A 28 21.52 7.14 -6.19
N LYS A 29 21.52 6.64 -4.95
CA LYS A 29 22.66 5.91 -4.37
C LYS A 29 22.64 4.42 -4.66
N ALA A 30 21.49 3.90 -5.14
CA ALA A 30 21.31 2.49 -5.49
C ALA A 30 21.69 2.16 -6.94
N GLU A 31 21.96 3.19 -7.77
CA GLU A 31 22.45 3.06 -9.16
C GLU A 31 23.95 2.67 -9.15
N SER A 32 24.29 1.48 -8.65
CA SER A 32 25.71 1.09 -8.46
C SER A 32 26.34 0.32 -9.62
N GLU A 33 25.61 -0.01 -10.69
CA GLU A 33 26.19 -0.47 -11.96
C GLU A 33 25.38 0.12 -13.12
N PRO A 34 25.99 0.44 -14.28
CA PRO A 34 25.21 0.90 -15.42
C PRO A 34 24.24 -0.23 -15.77
N ALA A 35 22.95 -0.01 -15.52
CA ALA A 35 21.87 -0.89 -15.94
C ALA A 35 22.15 -1.24 -17.40
N GLY A 36 22.66 -2.47 -17.61
CA GLY A 36 23.01 -2.94 -18.94
C GLY A 36 21.77 -2.86 -19.82
N GLN A 37 21.96 -2.81 -21.13
CA GLN A 37 20.88 -2.78 -22.14
C GLN A 37 19.77 -3.85 -21.97
N VAL A 38 19.90 -4.75 -21.00
CA VAL A 38 19.01 -5.85 -20.61
C VAL A 38 17.71 -5.38 -19.93
N ASP A 39 17.67 -4.22 -19.26
CA ASP A 39 16.50 -3.87 -18.40
C ASP A 39 15.29 -3.26 -19.15
N GLN A 40 15.52 -2.47 -20.21
CA GLN A 40 14.43 -1.81 -20.92
C GLN A 40 13.56 -2.76 -21.74
N GLN A 41 14.14 -3.85 -22.25
CA GLN A 41 13.38 -4.85 -22.97
C GLN A 41 12.38 -5.56 -22.03
N ARG A 42 12.83 -5.94 -20.83
CA ARG A 42 11.99 -6.60 -19.83
C ARG A 42 10.86 -5.70 -19.32
N ILE A 43 11.16 -4.43 -19.06
CA ILE A 43 10.14 -3.44 -18.68
C ILE A 43 9.11 -3.25 -19.82
N ASN A 44 9.55 -3.23 -21.07
CA ASN A 44 8.64 -3.16 -22.22
C ASN A 44 7.78 -4.42 -22.34
N GLU A 45 8.33 -5.62 -22.09
CA GLU A 45 7.58 -6.88 -22.04
C GLU A 45 6.50 -6.85 -20.95
N LEU A 46 6.84 -6.38 -19.75
CA LEU A 46 5.90 -6.19 -18.65
C LEU A 46 4.80 -5.19 -19.00
N ASN A 47 5.16 -4.01 -19.50
CA ASN A 47 4.20 -2.98 -19.89
C ASN A 47 3.25 -3.46 -21.00
N ASN A 48 3.78 -4.22 -21.97
CA ASN A 48 2.95 -4.82 -23.02
C ASN A 48 2.00 -5.88 -22.47
N ALA A 49 2.44 -6.68 -21.51
CA ALA A 49 1.59 -7.63 -20.82
C ALA A 49 0.50 -6.94 -19.99
N GLU A 50 0.84 -5.88 -19.26
CA GLU A 50 -0.13 -5.07 -18.51
C GLU A 50 -1.16 -4.43 -19.42
N LEU A 51 -0.72 -3.83 -20.54
CA LEU A 51 -1.62 -3.25 -21.53
C LEU A 51 -2.59 -4.30 -22.09
N HIS A 52 -2.09 -5.49 -22.39
CA HIS A 52 -2.87 -6.57 -22.94
C HIS A 52 -3.86 -7.17 -21.93
N VAL A 53 -3.48 -7.24 -20.65
CA VAL A 53 -4.26 -7.88 -19.59
C VAL A 53 -5.25 -6.92 -18.91
N LEU A 54 -4.83 -5.69 -18.62
CA LEU A 54 -5.61 -4.71 -17.85
C LEU A 54 -6.23 -3.61 -18.73
N GLY A 55 -5.81 -3.53 -19.98
CA GLY A 55 -6.32 -2.57 -20.94
C GLY A 55 -5.71 -1.17 -20.82
N GLU A 56 -6.01 -0.36 -21.83
CA GLU A 56 -5.39 0.94 -22.03
C GLU A 56 -5.71 1.96 -20.93
N ALA A 57 -6.90 1.88 -20.33
CA ALA A 57 -7.31 2.80 -19.26
C ALA A 57 -6.42 2.67 -18.01
N PHE A 58 -6.03 1.44 -17.66
CA PHE A 58 -5.12 1.18 -16.55
C PHE A 58 -3.73 1.75 -16.84
N VAL A 59 -3.15 1.40 -18.01
CA VAL A 59 -1.81 1.86 -18.38
C VAL A 59 -1.73 3.38 -18.49
N ARG A 60 -2.73 4.04 -19.10
CA ARG A 60 -2.77 5.51 -19.22
C ARG A 60 -2.87 6.24 -17.88
N SER A 61 -3.36 5.57 -16.83
CA SER A 61 -3.45 6.17 -15.50
C SER A 61 -2.09 6.38 -14.83
N ASN A 62 -1.02 5.74 -15.34
CA ASN A 62 0.37 5.84 -14.83
C ASN A 62 0.45 5.77 -13.29
N ARG A 63 -0.40 4.94 -12.68
CA ARG A 63 -0.51 4.83 -11.22
C ARG A 63 0.72 4.20 -10.59
N LEU A 64 1.41 3.36 -11.34
CA LEU A 64 2.59 2.62 -10.95
C LEU A 64 3.70 2.95 -11.93
N THR A 65 4.89 3.16 -11.40
CA THR A 65 6.11 3.26 -12.21
C THR A 65 7.14 2.30 -11.65
N ARG A 66 7.73 1.47 -12.52
CA ARG A 66 8.82 0.57 -12.16
C ARG A 66 10.12 1.14 -12.70
N LYS A 67 11.06 1.40 -11.80
CA LYS A 67 12.40 1.85 -12.14
C LYS A 67 13.38 0.71 -11.83
N PRO A 68 14.23 0.29 -12.79
CA PRO A 68 15.25 -0.71 -12.51
C PRO A 68 16.28 -0.16 -11.52
N LEU A 69 16.66 -0.99 -10.55
CA LEU A 69 17.69 -0.68 -9.56
C LEU A 69 18.98 -1.43 -9.87
N SER A 70 18.90 -2.76 -10.05
CA SER A 70 20.06 -3.60 -10.33
C SER A 70 19.67 -4.96 -10.90
N SER A 71 20.62 -5.58 -11.61
CA SER A 71 20.56 -6.99 -12.00
C SER A 71 21.82 -7.68 -11.48
N PHE A 72 21.69 -8.84 -10.86
CA PHE A 72 22.84 -9.55 -10.30
C PHE A 72 22.74 -11.06 -10.50
N SER A 73 23.87 -11.69 -10.81
CA SER A 73 23.96 -13.14 -10.89
C SER A 73 23.95 -13.75 -9.49
N MET A 74 22.94 -14.58 -9.23
CA MET A 74 22.91 -15.41 -8.03
C MET A 74 23.83 -16.62 -8.22
N GLY A 75 24.41 -17.14 -7.14
CA GLY A 75 25.27 -18.33 -7.22
C GLY A 75 26.78 -18.11 -7.41
N SER A 76 27.34 -16.92 -7.15
CA SER A 76 28.81 -16.75 -7.03
C SER A 76 29.44 -17.61 -5.91
N SER A 77 28.62 -18.19 -5.04
CA SER A 77 28.97 -19.13 -3.97
C SER A 77 28.93 -20.61 -4.40
N GLY A 78 28.44 -20.94 -5.60
CA GLY A 78 28.26 -22.32 -6.08
C GLY A 78 27.16 -23.12 -5.36
N LYS A 79 26.37 -22.49 -4.49
CA LYS A 79 25.35 -23.14 -3.64
C LYS A 79 23.90 -22.85 -4.02
N ALA A 80 23.62 -21.71 -4.64
CA ALA A 80 22.28 -21.36 -5.14
C ALA A 80 22.15 -21.68 -6.64
N GLU A 81 21.06 -22.35 -7.03
CA GLU A 81 20.75 -22.68 -8.44
C GLU A 81 20.13 -21.51 -9.25
N ALA A 82 19.78 -20.41 -8.57
CA ALA A 82 19.25 -19.22 -9.23
C ALA A 82 20.34 -18.58 -10.11
N THR A 83 20.03 -18.31 -11.38
CA THR A 83 21.01 -17.81 -12.35
C THR A 83 21.12 -16.29 -12.35
N SER A 84 20.04 -15.58 -12.04
CA SER A 84 19.98 -14.13 -12.03
C SER A 84 18.80 -13.63 -11.21
N ALA A 85 18.95 -12.43 -10.66
CA ALA A 85 17.89 -11.67 -10.03
C ALA A 85 17.86 -10.24 -10.54
N GLU A 86 16.66 -9.69 -10.64
CA GLU A 86 16.38 -8.33 -11.09
C GLU A 86 15.65 -7.57 -9.98
N ALA A 87 16.10 -6.35 -9.68
CA ALA A 87 15.55 -5.53 -8.63
C ALA A 87 14.93 -4.25 -9.21
N TYR A 88 13.71 -3.94 -8.79
CA TYR A 88 12.93 -2.80 -9.26
C TYR A 88 12.45 -1.97 -8.07
N LEU A 89 12.49 -0.64 -8.20
CA LEU A 89 11.74 0.28 -7.36
C LEU A 89 10.37 0.50 -7.99
N VAL A 90 9.33 0.13 -7.27
CA VAL A 90 7.95 0.36 -7.65
C VAL A 90 7.43 1.57 -6.89
N THR A 91 6.93 2.56 -7.62
CA THR A 91 6.39 3.80 -7.03
C THR A 91 4.94 4.00 -7.44
N HIS A 92 4.06 4.14 -6.45
CA HIS A 92 2.68 4.53 -6.66
C HIS A 92 2.54 6.06 -6.81
N LYS A 93 1.54 6.53 -7.57
CA LYS A 93 1.25 7.98 -7.75
C LYS A 93 1.09 8.74 -6.42
N GLY A 94 0.59 8.06 -5.39
CA GLY A 94 0.45 8.58 -4.02
C GLY A 94 1.76 8.67 -3.22
N GLY A 95 2.92 8.38 -3.83
CA GLY A 95 4.23 8.46 -3.21
C GLY A 95 4.61 7.29 -2.29
N ALA A 96 3.87 6.17 -2.34
CA ALA A 96 4.33 4.90 -1.76
C ALA A 96 5.37 4.25 -2.66
N GLU A 97 6.32 3.58 -2.04
CA GLU A 97 7.46 2.96 -2.70
C GLU A 97 7.66 1.56 -2.13
N LEU A 98 7.90 0.59 -2.99
CA LEU A 98 8.26 -0.79 -2.66
C LEU A 98 9.46 -1.21 -3.51
N ILE A 99 10.24 -2.17 -3.02
CA ILE A 99 11.33 -2.79 -3.78
C ILE A 99 10.93 -4.21 -4.09
N GLU A 100 10.86 -4.54 -5.38
CA GLU A 100 10.60 -5.89 -5.87
C GLU A 100 11.89 -6.53 -6.34
N VAL A 101 12.11 -7.78 -5.95
CA VAL A 101 13.22 -8.59 -6.44
C VAL A 101 12.68 -9.86 -7.07
N TRP A 102 12.94 -10.02 -8.36
CA TRP A 102 12.47 -11.12 -9.18
C TRP A 102 13.60 -12.13 -9.36
N VAL A 103 13.31 -13.40 -9.09
CA VAL A 103 14.29 -14.48 -9.15
C VAL A 103 13.68 -15.66 -9.90
N GLU A 104 14.21 -15.96 -11.08
CA GLU A 104 13.83 -17.12 -11.88
C GLU A 104 14.78 -18.28 -11.61
N LEU A 105 14.21 -19.47 -11.38
CA LEU A 105 14.99 -20.70 -11.25
C LEU A 105 14.90 -21.56 -12.51
N PRO A 106 15.96 -22.32 -12.82
CA PRO A 106 15.92 -23.28 -13.91
C PRO A 106 14.86 -24.37 -13.66
N GLU A 107 14.46 -25.01 -14.75
CA GLU A 107 13.50 -26.11 -14.72
C GLU A 107 14.02 -27.31 -13.91
N GLN A 108 13.27 -27.69 -12.88
CA GLN A 108 13.68 -28.70 -11.90
C GLN A 108 12.48 -29.52 -11.41
N GLU A 109 12.73 -30.60 -10.70
CA GLU A 109 11.65 -31.38 -10.08
C GLU A 109 11.01 -30.60 -8.93
N PHE A 110 9.68 -30.70 -8.80
CA PHE A 110 8.98 -30.05 -7.69
C PHE A 110 9.42 -30.64 -6.35
N ASN A 111 10.00 -29.79 -5.49
CA ASN A 111 10.40 -30.16 -4.13
C ASN A 111 10.13 -28.98 -3.19
N SER A 112 9.02 -29.06 -2.46
CA SER A 112 8.58 -28.01 -1.53
C SER A 112 9.59 -27.73 -0.42
N GLN A 113 10.26 -28.75 0.12
CA GLN A 113 11.25 -28.57 1.17
C GLN A 113 12.46 -27.78 0.65
N LYS A 114 12.95 -28.12 -0.55
CA LYS A 114 14.04 -27.38 -1.20
C LYS A 114 13.65 -25.92 -1.40
N PHE A 115 12.43 -25.65 -1.84
CA PHE A 115 11.95 -24.28 -2.03
C PHE A 115 11.84 -23.53 -0.70
N LEU A 116 11.32 -24.15 0.36
CA LEU A 116 11.33 -23.56 1.70
C LEU A 116 12.75 -23.25 2.18
N ASP A 117 13.72 -24.13 1.92
CA ASP A 117 15.11 -23.90 2.29
C ASP A 117 15.77 -22.76 1.49
N LEU A 118 15.32 -22.46 0.27
CA LEU A 118 15.74 -21.27 -0.47
C LEU A 118 15.16 -19.97 0.13
N LEU A 119 13.96 -20.04 0.72
CA LEU A 119 13.24 -18.90 1.27
C LEU A 119 13.65 -18.57 2.72
N LYS A 120 14.16 -19.56 3.47
CA LYS A 120 14.60 -19.36 4.86
C LYS A 120 15.85 -18.50 4.92
N PRO A 121 15.87 -17.42 5.72
CA PRO A 121 17.08 -16.63 5.95
C PRO A 121 18.21 -17.51 6.50
N ASP A 122 17.96 -18.42 7.42
CA ASP A 122 19.02 -19.19 8.10
C ASP A 122 19.68 -20.28 7.25
N SER A 123 19.10 -20.62 6.10
CA SER A 123 19.63 -21.64 5.20
C SER A 123 20.95 -21.22 4.53
N GLU A 124 21.79 -22.21 4.19
CA GLU A 124 23.03 -21.97 3.42
C GLU A 124 22.78 -21.64 1.95
N ILE A 125 21.64 -22.08 1.41
CA ILE A 125 21.23 -21.87 0.01
C ILE A 125 20.20 -20.73 -0.11
N SER A 126 20.08 -19.89 0.92
CA SER A 126 19.05 -18.86 1.02
C SER A 126 19.19 -17.79 -0.08
N ILE A 127 18.17 -17.68 -0.92
CA ILE A 127 18.03 -16.60 -1.91
C ILE A 127 17.89 -15.27 -1.17
N VAL A 128 17.14 -15.24 -0.06
CA VAL A 128 16.92 -14.04 0.75
C VAL A 128 18.24 -13.48 1.28
N LYS A 129 19.16 -14.33 1.78
CA LYS A 129 20.51 -13.89 2.17
C LYS A 129 21.31 -13.32 1.00
N GLU A 130 21.22 -13.93 -0.19
CA GLU A 130 21.92 -13.41 -1.36
C GLU A 130 21.35 -12.03 -1.76
N ILE A 131 20.03 -11.84 -1.73
CA ILE A 131 19.40 -10.53 -1.97
C ILE A 131 19.97 -9.47 -1.02
N TYR A 132 20.02 -9.75 0.30
CA TYR A 132 20.57 -8.80 1.26
C TYR A 132 22.06 -8.49 1.05
N ARG A 133 22.83 -9.48 0.56
CA ARG A 133 24.23 -9.27 0.22
C ARG A 133 24.41 -8.32 -0.97
N PHE A 134 23.56 -8.42 -1.98
CA PHE A 134 23.63 -7.58 -3.19
C PHE A 134 22.92 -6.23 -3.03
N LEU A 135 21.91 -6.15 -2.16
CA LEU A 135 21.12 -4.96 -1.87
C LEU A 135 21.28 -4.56 -0.39
N PRO A 136 22.49 -4.17 0.06
CA PRO A 136 22.78 -3.96 1.49
C PRO A 136 22.04 -2.78 2.12
N TYR A 137 21.36 -1.96 1.31
CA TYR A 137 20.48 -0.89 1.80
C TYR A 137 19.12 -1.41 2.27
N LEU A 138 18.69 -2.60 1.84
CA LEU A 138 17.61 -3.34 2.48
C LEU A 138 18.19 -3.83 3.82
N GLY A 139 17.73 -3.29 4.96
CA GLY A 139 18.22 -3.73 6.27
C GLY A 139 17.98 -5.23 6.50
N GLU A 140 18.61 -5.83 7.51
CA GLU A 140 18.49 -7.27 7.85
C GLU A 140 17.10 -7.64 8.43
N GLU A 141 16.05 -7.45 7.63
CA GLU A 141 14.68 -7.88 7.98
C GLU A 141 14.26 -9.07 7.11
N SER A 142 13.00 -9.48 7.17
CA SER A 142 12.43 -10.42 6.20
C SER A 142 11.69 -9.65 5.11
N PRO A 143 11.49 -10.22 3.90
CA PRO A 143 10.60 -9.61 2.91
C PRO A 143 9.23 -9.34 3.54
N LEU A 144 8.63 -8.22 3.14
CA LEU A 144 7.26 -7.86 3.52
C LEU A 144 6.29 -8.91 2.99
N PHE A 145 6.55 -9.42 1.79
CA PHE A 145 5.72 -10.42 1.13
C PHE A 145 6.54 -11.28 0.16
N THR A 146 6.22 -12.58 0.07
CA THR A 146 6.88 -13.53 -0.83
C THR A 146 5.89 -14.15 -1.79
N LEU A 147 6.15 -14.03 -3.08
CA LEU A 147 5.30 -14.55 -4.12
C LEU A 147 5.99 -15.72 -4.81
N ILE A 148 5.29 -16.84 -4.89
CA ILE A 148 5.80 -18.10 -5.41
C ILE A 148 4.99 -18.47 -6.65
N GLY A 149 5.60 -18.34 -7.82
CA GLY A 149 5.08 -18.85 -9.08
C GLY A 149 5.60 -20.25 -9.36
N ILE A 150 4.72 -21.20 -9.64
CA ILE A 150 5.06 -22.55 -10.09
C ILE A 150 4.44 -22.74 -11.46
N SER A 151 5.28 -23.01 -12.46
CA SER A 151 4.81 -23.23 -13.82
C SER A 151 5.34 -24.55 -14.38
N GLY A 152 4.53 -25.30 -15.11
CA GLY A 152 4.93 -26.59 -15.68
C GLY A 152 4.14 -26.97 -16.94
N GLN A 153 4.44 -28.14 -17.49
CA GLN A 153 3.81 -28.65 -18.73
C GLN A 153 3.23 -30.03 -18.54
N ASN A 154 2.16 -30.33 -19.30
CA ASN A 154 1.57 -31.65 -19.49
C ASN A 154 1.12 -32.33 -18.19
N ALA A 155 0.70 -31.53 -17.21
CA ALA A 155 0.10 -32.01 -15.97
C ALA A 155 -1.26 -31.37 -15.76
N ASP A 156 -2.16 -32.11 -15.12
CA ASP A 156 -3.41 -31.58 -14.63
C ASP A 156 -3.17 -30.86 -13.28
N VAL A 157 -3.74 -29.66 -13.15
CA VAL A 157 -3.49 -28.80 -11.97
C VAL A 157 -4.19 -29.34 -10.75
N ASP A 158 -5.39 -29.90 -10.92
CA ASP A 158 -6.18 -30.43 -9.82
C ASP A 158 -5.51 -31.71 -9.28
N ASP A 159 -5.02 -32.58 -10.18
CA ASP A 159 -4.21 -33.74 -9.78
C ASP A 159 -2.92 -33.32 -9.06
N PHE A 160 -2.23 -32.30 -9.54
CA PHE A 160 -1.03 -31.78 -8.88
C PHE A 160 -1.35 -31.27 -7.47
N ILE A 161 -2.41 -30.48 -7.32
CA ILE A 161 -2.83 -29.92 -6.04
C ILE A 161 -3.23 -31.04 -5.08
N GLU A 162 -3.99 -32.04 -5.53
CA GLU A 162 -4.43 -33.12 -4.65
C GLU A 162 -3.25 -33.97 -4.16
N ASN A 163 -2.27 -34.23 -5.02
CA ASN A 163 -1.06 -34.97 -4.69
C ASN A 163 -0.10 -34.19 -3.76
N HIS A 164 -0.07 -32.85 -3.85
CA HIS A 164 0.89 -32.00 -3.15
C HIS A 164 0.26 -31.03 -2.13
N LYS A 165 -1.04 -31.12 -1.81
CA LYS A 165 -1.76 -30.12 -0.98
C LYS A 165 -1.09 -29.73 0.32
N SER A 166 -0.57 -30.72 1.07
CA SER A 166 0.08 -30.46 2.35
C SER A 166 1.39 -29.67 2.18
N GLU A 167 2.10 -29.93 1.09
CA GLU A 167 3.36 -29.27 0.73
C GLU A 167 3.12 -27.84 0.22
N LEU A 168 2.07 -27.65 -0.58
CA LEU A 168 1.66 -26.34 -1.08
C LEU A 168 1.21 -25.43 0.06
N VAL A 169 0.47 -25.95 1.04
CA VAL A 169 0.09 -25.17 2.24
C VAL A 169 1.31 -24.82 3.08
N LYS A 170 2.30 -25.70 3.22
CA LYS A 170 3.57 -25.35 3.90
C LYS A 170 4.31 -24.23 3.18
N LEU A 171 4.39 -24.28 1.84
CA LEU A 171 4.96 -23.19 1.04
C LEU A 171 4.19 -21.87 1.22
N LEU A 172 2.85 -21.93 1.20
CA LEU A 172 1.98 -20.77 1.35
C LEU A 172 2.15 -20.08 2.71
N TYR A 173 2.45 -20.82 3.77
CA TYR A 173 2.70 -20.28 5.11
C TYR A 173 4.19 -20.12 5.43
N LEU A 174 5.07 -20.40 4.47
CA LEU A 174 6.53 -20.42 4.64
C LEU A 174 6.96 -21.27 5.85
N ASP A 175 6.21 -22.33 6.17
CA ASP A 175 6.40 -23.11 7.41
C ASP A 175 7.54 -24.12 7.26
N PRO A 176 8.67 -23.94 7.97
CA PRO A 176 9.79 -24.88 7.94
C PRO A 176 9.53 -26.16 8.75
N SER A 177 8.45 -26.22 9.54
CA SER A 177 8.22 -27.26 10.53
C SER A 177 8.11 -28.64 9.87
N PRO A 178 8.72 -29.69 10.47
CA PRO A 178 8.47 -31.05 10.02
C PRO A 178 7.05 -31.51 10.33
N VAL A 179 6.35 -30.86 11.28
CA VAL A 179 5.01 -31.22 11.70
C VAL A 179 4.01 -30.88 10.58
N PRO A 180 3.14 -31.82 10.16
CA PRO A 180 2.12 -31.52 9.17
C PRO A 180 0.96 -30.72 9.77
N PHE A 181 0.34 -29.86 8.98
CA PHE A 181 -0.92 -29.22 9.34
C PHE A 181 -2.05 -30.26 9.49
N LYS A 182 -3.08 -29.88 10.25
CA LYS A 182 -4.32 -30.68 10.33
C LYS A 182 -4.97 -30.78 8.95
N ARG A 183 -5.48 -31.96 8.58
CA ARG A 183 -6.13 -32.19 7.27
C ARG A 183 -7.26 -31.20 6.97
N SER A 184 -8.12 -30.94 7.95
CA SER A 184 -9.23 -29.99 7.80
C SER A 184 -8.76 -28.56 7.51
N PHE A 185 -7.59 -28.18 8.03
CA PHE A 185 -7.00 -26.87 7.74
C PHE A 185 -6.46 -26.85 6.30
N VAL A 186 -5.72 -27.89 5.90
CA VAL A 186 -5.20 -28.02 4.52
C VAL A 186 -6.33 -27.99 3.50
N GLU A 187 -7.38 -28.77 3.71
CA GLU A 187 -8.57 -28.77 2.83
C GLU A 187 -9.24 -27.40 2.81
N GLY A 188 -9.35 -26.73 3.96
CA GLY A 188 -9.89 -25.38 4.06
C GLY A 188 -9.11 -24.37 3.22
N GLU A 189 -7.78 -24.42 3.24
CA GLU A 189 -6.92 -23.52 2.46
C GLU A 189 -6.92 -23.85 0.96
N ILE A 190 -6.89 -25.13 0.58
CA ILE A 190 -6.95 -25.54 -0.84
C ILE A 190 -8.31 -25.21 -1.47
N ASN A 191 -9.41 -25.28 -0.70
CA ASN A 191 -10.73 -24.88 -1.19
C ASN A 191 -10.85 -23.36 -1.44
N ARG A 192 -9.89 -22.55 -0.95
CA ARG A 192 -9.79 -21.11 -1.23
C ARG A 192 -8.92 -20.85 -2.46
N ASN A 193 -9.14 -21.60 -3.53
CA ASN A 193 -8.54 -21.29 -4.82
C ASN A 193 -9.24 -20.07 -5.44
N PHE A 194 -8.51 -18.96 -5.57
CA PHE A 194 -9.03 -17.71 -6.15
C PHE A 194 -8.90 -17.65 -7.67
N CYS A 195 -8.25 -18.65 -8.29
CA CYS A 195 -8.07 -18.68 -9.73
C CYS A 195 -9.38 -19.10 -10.43
N ILE A 196 -9.87 -18.25 -11.33
CA ILE A 196 -11.07 -18.52 -12.12
C ILE A 196 -10.71 -19.27 -13.43
N ARG A 197 -9.42 -19.38 -13.76
CA ARG A 197 -8.97 -19.84 -15.08
C ARG A 197 -8.67 -21.33 -15.07
N GLU A 198 -9.12 -22.02 -16.12
CA GLU A 198 -8.76 -23.42 -16.36
C GLU A 198 -7.25 -23.58 -16.49
N GLY A 199 -6.70 -24.57 -15.78
CA GLY A 199 -5.27 -24.86 -15.80
C GLY A 199 -4.43 -24.04 -14.82
N GLY A 200 -5.07 -23.28 -13.91
CA GLY A 200 -4.38 -22.47 -12.91
C GLY A 200 -4.98 -22.58 -11.51
N ALA A 201 -4.16 -22.30 -10.51
CA ALA A 201 -4.57 -22.16 -9.12
C ALA A 201 -3.85 -21.01 -8.44
N SER A 202 -4.51 -20.32 -7.52
CA SER A 202 -3.95 -19.18 -6.82
C SER A 202 -4.43 -19.15 -5.38
N PHE A 203 -3.46 -19.06 -4.47
CA PHE A 203 -3.67 -19.09 -3.02
C PHE A 203 -2.92 -17.93 -2.38
N MET A 204 -3.41 -17.44 -1.25
CA MET A 204 -2.82 -16.31 -0.55
C MET A 204 -2.85 -16.53 0.96
N SER A 205 -1.82 -16.03 1.65
CA SER A 205 -1.72 -15.92 3.09
C SER A 205 -1.19 -14.52 3.47
N ASN A 206 -0.96 -14.30 4.76
CA ASN A 206 -0.51 -13.00 5.28
C ASN A 206 0.90 -12.60 4.83
N SER A 207 1.75 -13.55 4.46
CA SER A 207 3.17 -13.29 4.15
C SER A 207 3.62 -13.88 2.82
N ALA A 208 2.80 -14.73 2.22
CA ALA A 208 3.10 -15.27 0.91
C ALA A 208 1.86 -15.53 0.08
N ALA A 209 2.09 -15.64 -1.22
CA ALA A 209 1.07 -16.10 -2.15
C ALA A 209 1.67 -17.09 -3.13
N LEU A 210 0.83 -18.02 -3.57
CA LEU A 210 1.21 -19.12 -4.42
C LEU A 210 0.35 -19.09 -5.68
N SER A 211 0.99 -19.01 -6.85
CA SER A 211 0.33 -19.11 -8.14
C SER A 211 0.89 -20.32 -8.89
N ILE A 212 0.01 -21.23 -9.29
CA ILE A 212 0.35 -22.49 -9.96
C ILE A 212 -0.29 -22.49 -11.33
N MET A 213 0.46 -22.88 -12.36
CA MET A 213 -0.04 -22.96 -13.72
C MET A 213 0.56 -24.16 -14.45
N PHE A 214 -0.29 -25.03 -15.00
CA PHE A 214 0.17 -26.06 -15.93
C PHE A 214 -0.48 -25.90 -17.30
N MET A 215 0.31 -26.12 -18.34
CA MET A 215 -0.20 -26.16 -19.71
C MET A 215 -0.67 -27.56 -20.08
N SER A 216 -1.86 -27.65 -20.67
CA SER A 216 -2.32 -28.87 -21.33
C SER A 216 -1.62 -29.06 -22.69
N ALA A 217 -1.19 -30.29 -22.99
CA ALA A 217 -0.54 -30.70 -24.23
C ALA A 217 -1.33 -30.39 -25.51
N ASN A 218 -2.66 -30.18 -25.40
CA ASN A 218 -3.57 -30.01 -26.54
C ASN A 218 -3.75 -28.55 -27.03
N ARG A 219 -3.10 -27.55 -26.40
CA ARG A 219 -3.14 -26.16 -26.91
C ARG A 219 -1.96 -25.92 -27.85
N SER A 220 -2.25 -25.30 -29.00
CA SER A 220 -1.40 -25.26 -30.21
C SER A 220 0.08 -24.89 -29.98
N ALA A 221 0.96 -25.44 -30.81
CA ALA A 221 2.42 -25.20 -30.83
C ALA A 221 2.88 -23.73 -31.01
N ASN A 222 1.93 -22.79 -31.12
CA ASN A 222 2.16 -21.35 -31.20
C ASN A 222 1.93 -20.62 -29.86
N PHE A 223 1.59 -21.32 -28.77
CA PHE A 223 1.38 -20.69 -27.46
C PHE A 223 2.72 -20.37 -26.79
N ASN A 224 3.07 -19.08 -26.72
CA ASN A 224 4.30 -18.59 -26.09
C ASN A 224 4.17 -18.68 -24.55
N TYR A 225 5.12 -19.35 -23.92
CA TYR A 225 5.20 -19.54 -22.46
C TYR A 225 5.16 -18.21 -21.69
N ALA A 226 5.85 -17.19 -22.22
CA ALA A 226 5.87 -15.85 -21.62
C ALA A 226 4.49 -15.16 -21.68
N ASP A 227 3.71 -15.41 -22.74
CA ASP A 227 2.36 -14.85 -22.92
C ASP A 227 1.34 -15.55 -22.00
N LEU A 228 1.54 -16.83 -21.65
CA LEU A 228 0.64 -17.54 -20.73
C LEU A 228 0.94 -17.24 -19.25
N GLN A 229 2.23 -17.14 -18.89
CA GLN A 229 2.68 -16.73 -17.56
C GLN A 229 2.22 -15.29 -17.28
N SER A 230 2.45 -14.37 -18.22
CA SER A 230 1.99 -12.99 -18.11
C SER A 230 0.46 -12.88 -18.11
N ARG A 231 -0.28 -13.77 -18.79
CA ARG A 231 -1.74 -13.76 -18.68
C ARG A 231 -2.22 -14.21 -17.30
N CYS A 232 -1.66 -15.26 -16.72
CA CYS A 232 -2.29 -15.97 -15.59
C CYS A 232 -1.76 -15.57 -14.22
N THR A 233 -0.47 -15.24 -14.10
CA THR A 233 0.12 -14.87 -12.81
C THR A 233 0.14 -13.35 -12.62
N LEU A 234 0.30 -12.58 -13.70
CA LEU A 234 0.43 -11.13 -13.65
C LEU A 234 -0.78 -10.41 -13.03
N PRO A 235 -2.05 -10.72 -13.36
CA PRO A 235 -3.14 -9.99 -12.72
C PRO A 235 -3.24 -10.29 -11.21
N PHE A 236 -2.81 -11.48 -10.77
CA PHE A 236 -2.71 -11.80 -9.34
C PHE A 236 -1.55 -11.04 -8.68
N PHE A 237 -0.39 -10.97 -9.35
CA PHE A 237 0.77 -10.20 -8.92
C PHE A 237 0.44 -8.71 -8.78
N ILE A 238 -0.28 -8.15 -9.76
CA ILE A 238 -0.69 -6.74 -9.75
C ILE A 238 -1.67 -6.48 -8.62
N VAL A 239 -2.65 -7.37 -8.39
CA VAL A 239 -3.55 -7.22 -7.23
C VAL A 239 -2.76 -7.18 -5.92
N LEU A 240 -1.83 -8.10 -5.73
CA LEU A 240 -0.98 -8.13 -4.53
C LEU A 240 -0.10 -6.90 -4.40
N GLU A 241 0.59 -6.53 -5.48
CA GLU A 241 1.44 -5.34 -5.54
C GLU A 241 0.66 -4.11 -5.08
N ILE A 242 -0.58 -3.95 -5.57
CA ILE A 242 -1.30 -2.75 -5.22
C ILE A 242 -1.92 -2.79 -3.82
N LEU A 243 -2.38 -3.95 -3.33
CA LEU A 243 -2.77 -4.10 -1.91
C LEU A 243 -1.59 -3.77 -0.98
N LEU A 244 -0.37 -4.18 -1.33
CA LEU A 244 0.84 -3.85 -0.57
C LEU A 244 1.15 -2.35 -0.61
N LEU A 245 1.00 -1.71 -1.78
CA LEU A 245 1.19 -0.27 -1.92
C LEU A 245 0.13 0.52 -1.13
N GLU A 246 -1.13 0.09 -1.16
CA GLU A 246 -2.21 0.69 -0.38
C GLU A 246 -1.92 0.63 1.11
N ARG A 247 -1.51 -0.55 1.60
CA ARG A 247 -1.09 -0.72 2.98
C ARG A 247 0.00 0.28 3.37
N GLU A 248 1.00 0.48 2.52
CA GLU A 248 2.08 1.45 2.77
C GLU A 248 1.61 2.91 2.70
N ILE A 249 0.67 3.24 1.81
CA ILE A 249 0.03 4.57 1.77
C ILE A 249 -0.70 4.85 3.08
N LEU A 250 -1.59 3.94 3.50
CA LEU A 250 -2.35 4.06 4.75
C LEU A 250 -1.42 4.14 5.96
N ARG A 251 -0.36 3.34 5.99
CA ARG A 251 0.66 3.40 7.03
C ARG A 251 1.37 4.76 7.07
N LYS A 252 1.77 5.31 5.91
CA LYS A 252 2.38 6.65 5.83
C LYS A 252 1.41 7.73 6.33
N TYR A 253 0.12 7.64 5.98
CA TYR A 253 -0.90 8.57 6.48
C TYR A 253 -1.10 8.44 7.98
N TYR A 254 -1.23 7.22 8.48
CA TYR A 254 -1.29 6.96 9.92
C TYR A 254 -0.08 7.54 10.65
N GLU A 255 1.15 7.31 10.16
CA GLU A 255 2.36 7.89 10.75
C GLU A 255 2.34 9.42 10.73
N ARG A 256 1.86 10.05 9.64
CA ARG A 256 1.72 11.52 9.55
C ARG A 256 0.71 12.06 10.56
N LEU A 257 -0.43 11.38 10.73
CA LEU A 257 -1.45 11.74 11.72
C LEU A 257 -0.94 11.54 13.16
N VAL A 258 -0.14 10.51 13.41
CA VAL A 258 0.46 10.25 14.73
C VAL A 258 1.56 11.26 15.07
N ARG A 259 2.43 11.60 14.11
CA ARG A 259 3.62 12.43 14.36
C ARG A 259 3.39 13.94 14.15
N GLY A 260 2.36 14.36 13.41
CA GLY A 260 2.22 15.73 12.94
C GLY A 260 1.07 16.52 13.56
N SER A 261 1.36 17.74 14.03
CA SER A 261 0.38 18.82 14.15
C SER A 261 0.09 19.40 12.77
N LEU A 262 -0.67 18.68 11.94
CA LEU A 262 -1.11 19.18 10.63
C LEU A 262 -2.02 20.40 10.82
N SER A 263 -1.85 21.43 9.97
CA SER A 263 -2.77 22.58 9.96
C SER A 263 -4.15 22.13 9.47
N ILE A 264 -5.21 22.83 9.89
CA ILE A 264 -6.62 22.51 9.55
C ILE A 264 -6.81 22.27 8.04
N ASN A 265 -6.24 23.15 7.20
CA ASN A 265 -6.34 23.03 5.74
C ASN A 265 -5.49 21.87 5.19
N GLY A 266 -4.34 21.59 5.80
CA GLY A 266 -3.51 20.44 5.44
C GLY A 266 -4.19 19.10 5.75
N LEU A 267 -5.03 19.07 6.78
CA LEU A 267 -5.75 17.88 7.20
C LEU A 267 -7.00 17.60 6.33
N ILE A 268 -7.72 18.66 5.92
CA ILE A 268 -8.84 18.56 4.97
C ILE A 268 -8.33 18.10 3.59
N GLY A 269 -7.20 18.64 3.14
CA GLY A 269 -6.57 18.20 1.88
C GLY A 269 -6.12 16.74 1.93
N LEU A 270 -5.57 16.29 3.04
CA LEU A 270 -5.16 14.89 3.25
C LEU A 270 -6.36 13.92 3.19
N LYS A 271 -7.50 14.31 3.78
CA LYS A 271 -8.73 13.51 3.76
C LYS A 271 -9.27 13.35 2.32
N GLN A 272 -9.28 14.42 1.53
CA GLN A 272 -9.71 14.35 0.13
C GLN A 272 -8.76 13.52 -0.73
N GLU A 273 -7.45 13.66 -0.55
CA GLU A 273 -6.45 12.87 -1.29
C GLU A 273 -6.60 11.36 -1.02
N ILE A 274 -6.87 10.97 0.22
CA ILE A 274 -7.12 9.57 0.61
C ILE A 274 -8.40 9.04 -0.06
N LEU A 275 -9.49 9.79 0.02
CA LEU A 275 -10.79 9.34 -0.49
C LEU A 275 -10.81 9.26 -2.02
N ASP A 276 -10.31 10.29 -2.71
CA ASP A 276 -10.22 10.31 -4.17
C ASP A 276 -9.27 9.21 -4.68
N GLY A 277 -8.16 8.98 -3.96
CA GLY A 277 -7.19 7.94 -4.28
C GLY A 277 -7.79 6.53 -4.22
N LEU A 278 -8.64 6.26 -3.23
CA LEU A 278 -9.28 4.96 -3.01
C LEU A 278 -10.49 4.72 -3.93
N GLU A 279 -11.34 5.74 -4.15
CA GLU A 279 -12.54 5.59 -4.98
C GLU A 279 -12.17 5.34 -6.46
N GLU A 280 -11.19 6.09 -6.97
CA GLU A 280 -10.66 5.88 -8.32
C GLU A 280 -9.94 4.52 -8.45
N TYR A 281 -9.49 3.97 -7.33
CA TYR A 281 -8.73 2.72 -7.24
C TYR A 281 -9.63 1.49 -7.34
N TYR A 282 -10.63 1.38 -6.47
CA TYR A 282 -11.58 0.27 -6.48
C TYR A 282 -12.37 0.20 -7.80
N GLY A 283 -12.81 1.35 -8.33
CA GLY A 283 -13.62 1.39 -9.55
C GLY A 283 -12.91 0.94 -10.83
N ILE A 284 -11.57 0.95 -10.89
CA ILE A 284 -10.80 0.53 -12.07
C ILE A 284 -10.34 -0.92 -11.95
N ILE A 285 -9.89 -1.36 -10.77
CA ILE A 285 -9.35 -2.70 -10.61
C ILE A 285 -10.43 -3.77 -10.65
N GLU A 286 -11.58 -3.50 -10.01
CA GLU A 286 -12.74 -4.40 -10.06
C GLU A 286 -13.17 -4.69 -11.51
N LYS A 287 -13.02 -3.69 -12.41
CA LYS A 287 -13.35 -3.83 -13.83
C LYS A 287 -12.25 -4.50 -14.66
N ALA A 288 -10.99 -4.43 -14.24
CA ALA A 288 -9.84 -4.78 -15.09
C ALA A 288 -9.24 -6.16 -14.79
N THR A 289 -9.17 -6.62 -13.55
CA THR A 289 -8.33 -7.79 -13.20
C THR A 289 -9.02 -9.14 -13.40
N GLN A 290 -10.36 -9.16 -13.53
CA GLN A 290 -11.16 -10.40 -13.67
C GLN A 290 -10.90 -11.47 -12.59
N PHE A 291 -10.20 -11.14 -11.51
CA PHE A 291 -10.14 -11.95 -10.29
C PHE A 291 -11.35 -11.61 -9.43
N SER A 292 -11.86 -12.61 -8.70
CA SER A 292 -13.11 -12.49 -7.96
C SER A 292 -12.96 -11.44 -6.85
N ALA A 293 -13.92 -10.53 -6.66
CA ALA A 293 -14.03 -9.67 -5.47
C ALA A 293 -13.66 -10.37 -4.14
N PRO A 294 -14.02 -11.66 -3.92
CA PRO A 294 -13.53 -12.46 -2.80
C PRO A 294 -12.01 -12.46 -2.54
N LEU A 295 -11.17 -12.33 -3.57
CA LEU A 295 -9.72 -12.25 -3.42
C LEU A 295 -9.29 -10.92 -2.80
N MET A 296 -9.90 -9.82 -3.24
CA MET A 296 -9.62 -8.49 -2.70
C MET A 296 -10.04 -8.43 -1.24
N ASP A 297 -11.28 -8.83 -0.94
CA ASP A 297 -11.79 -8.88 0.42
C ASP A 297 -10.91 -9.74 1.33
N PHE A 298 -10.47 -10.91 0.85
CA PHE A 298 -9.57 -11.78 1.62
C PHE A 298 -8.17 -11.16 1.78
N GLY A 299 -7.63 -10.51 0.74
CA GLY A 299 -6.32 -9.85 0.76
C GLY A 299 -6.25 -8.67 1.71
N GLU A 300 -7.28 -7.82 1.70
CA GLU A 300 -7.41 -6.71 2.63
C GLU A 300 -7.42 -7.19 4.09
N ASN A 301 -8.17 -8.25 4.37
CA ASN A 301 -8.22 -8.87 5.69
C ASN A 301 -6.88 -9.53 6.08
N ALA A 302 -6.27 -10.30 5.18
CA ALA A 302 -5.00 -10.99 5.44
C ALA A 302 -3.83 -10.02 5.69
N LEU A 303 -3.83 -8.88 5.00
CA LEU A 303 -2.81 -7.85 5.12
C LEU A 303 -3.10 -6.80 6.21
N GLY A 304 -4.29 -6.86 6.84
CA GLY A 304 -4.72 -5.91 7.87
C GLY A 304 -4.99 -4.50 7.33
N ILE A 305 -5.37 -4.38 6.07
CA ILE A 305 -5.68 -3.10 5.40
C ILE A 305 -6.95 -2.49 5.99
N ASN A 306 -7.99 -3.32 6.24
CA ASN A 306 -9.24 -2.88 6.85
C ASN A 306 -9.02 -2.25 8.22
N ASP A 307 -8.24 -2.89 9.09
CA ASP A 307 -7.92 -2.36 10.42
C ASP A 307 -7.12 -1.04 10.35
N LEU A 308 -6.20 -0.92 9.38
CA LEU A 308 -5.44 0.31 9.16
C LEU A 308 -6.32 1.43 8.63
N TYR A 309 -7.23 1.11 7.71
CA TYR A 309 -8.19 2.05 7.15
C TYR A 309 -9.11 2.61 8.23
N ASP A 310 -9.76 1.74 9.01
CA ASP A 310 -10.64 2.15 10.12
C ASP A 310 -9.90 3.04 11.12
N SER A 311 -8.67 2.67 11.47
CA SER A 311 -7.81 3.47 12.37
C SER A 311 -7.46 4.85 11.81
N VAL A 312 -7.27 4.98 10.49
CA VAL A 312 -7.03 6.26 9.81
C VAL A 312 -8.31 7.10 9.79
N ILE A 313 -9.45 6.51 9.47
CA ILE A 313 -10.75 7.20 9.42
C ILE A 313 -11.16 7.69 10.81
N ASP A 314 -11.09 6.84 11.84
CA ASP A 314 -11.41 7.21 13.22
C ASP A 314 -10.57 8.40 13.70
N ARG A 315 -9.29 8.42 13.33
CA ARG A 315 -8.40 9.55 13.64
C ARG A 315 -8.76 10.80 12.87
N LEU A 316 -9.07 10.69 11.57
CA LEU A 316 -9.52 11.84 10.78
C LEU A 316 -10.81 12.43 11.32
N ASP A 317 -11.74 11.60 11.79
CA ASP A 317 -13.00 12.04 12.38
C ASP A 317 -12.78 12.67 13.75
N ALA A 318 -11.92 12.09 14.59
CA ALA A 318 -11.52 12.72 15.85
C ALA A 318 -10.89 14.10 15.63
N VAL A 319 -10.00 14.24 14.65
CA VAL A 319 -9.40 15.55 14.36
C VAL A 319 -10.44 16.50 13.75
N THR A 320 -11.34 16.03 12.89
CA THR A 320 -12.44 16.85 12.35
C THR A 320 -13.33 17.39 13.48
N PHE A 321 -13.61 16.56 14.48
CA PHE A 321 -14.33 16.95 15.68
C PHE A 321 -13.57 18.00 16.50
N ASP A 322 -12.27 17.84 16.70
CA ASP A 322 -11.44 18.84 17.40
C ASP A 322 -11.37 20.17 16.65
N ILE A 323 -11.27 20.13 15.32
CA ILE A 323 -11.26 21.32 14.46
C ILE A 323 -12.58 22.07 14.57
N THR A 324 -13.71 21.38 14.42
CA THR A 324 -15.05 21.97 14.50
C THR A 324 -15.31 22.54 15.90
N THR A 325 -14.90 21.84 16.95
CA THR A 325 -15.01 22.30 18.34
C THR A 325 -14.15 23.55 18.61
N ASN A 326 -12.90 23.57 18.15
CA ASN A 326 -12.03 24.74 18.29
C ASN A 326 -12.51 25.93 17.46
N TYR A 327 -13.03 25.69 16.25
CA TYR A 327 -13.62 26.72 15.40
C TYR A 327 -14.88 27.30 16.05
N ALA A 328 -15.77 26.45 16.58
CA ALA A 328 -16.95 26.89 17.33
C ALA A 328 -16.56 27.70 18.57
N ARG A 329 -15.52 27.27 19.30
CA ARG A 329 -14.98 28.02 20.45
C ARG A 329 -14.45 29.39 20.03
N ASN A 330 -13.63 29.46 18.99
CA ASN A 330 -13.05 30.72 18.51
C ASN A 330 -14.12 31.65 17.92
N SER A 331 -15.10 31.11 17.19
CA SER A 331 -16.24 31.86 16.69
C SER A 331 -17.08 32.40 17.85
N ASN A 332 -17.34 31.60 18.88
CA ASN A 332 -18.06 32.05 20.07
C ASN A 332 -17.30 33.14 20.83
N VAL A 333 -15.97 33.01 20.97
CA VAL A 333 -15.13 34.06 21.57
C VAL A 333 -15.16 35.34 20.75
N LEU A 334 -15.09 35.23 19.41
CA LEU A 334 -15.18 36.37 18.51
C LEU A 334 -16.55 37.04 18.61
N SER A 335 -17.65 36.28 18.53
CA SER A 335 -19.02 36.78 18.69
C SER A 335 -19.23 37.42 20.04
N PHE A 336 -18.64 36.86 21.11
CA PHE A 336 -18.67 37.45 22.45
C PHE A 336 -17.99 38.82 22.47
N TRP A 337 -16.76 38.92 21.95
CA TRP A 337 -16.04 40.19 21.91
C TRP A 337 -16.69 41.22 20.99
N LEU A 338 -17.24 40.78 19.87
CA LEU A 338 -17.97 41.62 18.92
C LEU A 338 -19.27 42.15 19.56
N THR A 339 -19.96 41.34 20.36
CA THR A 339 -21.13 41.77 21.16
C THR A 339 -20.74 42.76 22.24
N VAL A 340 -19.62 42.55 22.94
CA VAL A 340 -19.09 43.49 23.93
C VAL A 340 -18.72 44.83 23.26
N LEU A 341 -18.09 44.78 22.09
CA LEU A 341 -17.74 45.96 21.32
C LEU A 341 -19.00 46.74 20.90
N PHE A 342 -20.00 46.08 20.31
CA PHE A 342 -21.24 46.74 19.90
C PHE A 342 -22.05 47.28 21.09
N GLY A 343 -22.14 46.54 22.20
CA GLY A 343 -22.77 47.05 23.42
C GLY A 343 -22.07 48.28 24.01
N SER A 344 -20.73 48.35 23.89
CA SER A 344 -19.99 49.55 24.30
C SER A 344 -20.25 50.76 23.39
N LEU A 345 -20.42 50.53 22.08
CA LEU A 345 -20.76 51.56 21.10
C LEU A 345 -22.17 52.12 21.35
N ASP A 346 -23.16 51.26 21.60
CA ASP A 346 -24.53 51.68 21.94
C ASP A 346 -24.55 52.53 23.23
N THR A 347 -23.73 52.17 24.22
CA THR A 347 -23.58 52.95 25.45
C THR A 347 -22.97 54.33 25.16
N GLY A 348 -21.96 54.39 24.28
CA GLY A 348 -21.36 55.64 23.82
C GLY A 348 -22.36 56.56 23.12
N LEU A 349 -23.24 56.01 22.27
CA LEU A 349 -24.29 56.75 21.57
C LEU A 349 -25.40 57.26 22.52
N LEU A 350 -25.74 56.49 23.57
CA LEU A 350 -26.64 56.96 24.62
C LEU A 350 -26.02 58.13 25.42
N VAL A 351 -24.71 58.06 25.68
CA VAL A 351 -23.97 59.14 26.34
C VAL A 351 -23.81 60.36 25.43
N GLU A 352 -23.72 60.17 24.10
CA GLU A 352 -23.77 61.25 23.10
C GLU A 352 -25.05 62.08 23.23
N SER A 353 -26.17 61.39 23.39
CA SER A 353 -27.49 62.03 23.52
C SER A 353 -27.52 62.95 24.74
N VAL A 354 -26.89 62.56 25.85
CA VAL A 354 -26.76 63.40 27.06
C VAL A 354 -25.73 64.53 26.86
N ALA A 355 -24.59 64.23 26.24
CA ALA A 355 -23.52 65.20 25.99
C ALA A 355 -23.96 66.31 25.01
N SER A 356 -24.83 65.99 24.05
CA SER A 356 -25.41 66.96 23.10
C SER A 356 -26.25 68.05 23.78
N ILE A 357 -26.84 67.75 24.95
CA ILE A 357 -27.61 68.69 25.77
C ILE A 357 -26.68 69.62 26.58
N VAL A 358 -25.50 69.11 26.99
CA VAL A 358 -24.54 69.84 27.85
C VAL A 358 -23.57 70.69 27.01
N TYR A 359 -23.16 70.21 25.84
CA TYR A 359 -22.18 70.86 24.95
C TYR A 359 -22.82 71.33 23.62
N THR A 360 -23.94 72.03 23.72
CA THR A 360 -24.83 72.43 22.61
C THR A 360 -24.16 73.15 21.42
N HIS A 361 -22.97 73.73 21.58
CA HIS A 361 -22.24 74.45 20.52
C HIS A 361 -20.82 73.94 20.25
N ASN A 362 -20.42 72.79 20.81
CA ASN A 362 -19.08 72.24 20.60
C ASN A 362 -19.13 70.78 20.11
N LEU A 363 -19.26 70.64 18.79
CA LEU A 363 -19.25 69.36 18.07
C LEU A 363 -18.03 68.49 18.39
N PHE A 364 -16.86 69.11 18.54
CA PHE A 364 -15.63 68.40 18.89
C PHE A 364 -15.67 67.88 20.34
N GLY A 365 -16.28 68.64 21.25
CA GLY A 365 -16.49 68.23 22.64
C GLY A 365 -17.43 67.03 22.78
N VAL A 366 -18.53 67.02 22.00
CA VAL A 366 -19.47 65.87 21.95
C VAL A 366 -18.76 64.62 21.41
N ALA A 367 -18.02 64.76 20.30
CA ALA A 367 -17.29 63.64 19.69
C ALA A 367 -16.15 63.11 20.56
N ALA A 368 -15.42 63.98 21.26
CA ALA A 368 -14.37 63.58 22.18
C ALA A 368 -14.95 62.86 23.42
N TRP A 369 -16.09 63.33 23.92
CA TRP A 369 -16.76 62.75 25.08
C TRP A 369 -17.33 61.35 24.79
N THR A 370 -17.97 61.17 23.63
CA THR A 370 -18.45 59.86 23.19
C THR A 370 -17.32 58.89 23.01
N ALA A 371 -16.27 59.25 22.25
CA ALA A 371 -15.10 58.42 22.05
C ALA A 371 -14.45 58.00 23.37
N LEU A 372 -14.31 58.93 24.32
CA LEU A 372 -13.70 58.65 25.63
C LEU A 372 -14.60 57.76 26.49
N SER A 373 -15.92 57.98 26.49
CA SER A 373 -16.88 57.14 27.24
C SER A 373 -16.95 55.70 26.69
N THR A 374 -16.94 55.53 25.38
CA THR A 374 -16.90 54.22 24.71
C THR A 374 -15.60 53.48 25.02
N ALA A 375 -14.46 54.18 24.95
CA ALA A 375 -13.17 53.58 25.28
C ALA A 375 -13.08 53.16 26.76
N LEU A 376 -13.60 53.99 27.67
CA LEU A 376 -13.55 53.72 29.11
C LEU A 376 -14.47 52.55 29.50
N THR A 377 -15.67 52.48 28.92
CA THR A 377 -16.62 51.38 29.15
C THR A 377 -16.09 50.07 28.59
N PHE A 378 -15.53 50.08 27.38
CA PHE A 378 -14.86 48.91 26.81
C PHE A 378 -13.69 48.43 27.70
N LEU A 379 -12.82 49.34 28.14
CA LEU A 379 -11.69 49.02 29.02
C LEU A 379 -12.15 48.44 30.36
N MET A 380 -13.20 48.99 30.97
CA MET A 380 -13.74 48.52 32.25
C MET A 380 -14.33 47.11 32.11
N ILE A 381 -15.12 46.86 31.05
CA ILE A 381 -15.69 45.54 30.76
C ILE A 381 -14.58 44.53 30.47
N PHE A 382 -13.58 44.93 29.67
CA PHE A 382 -12.40 44.11 29.37
C PHE A 382 -11.65 43.72 30.64
N LEU A 383 -11.36 44.68 31.54
CA LEU A 383 -10.66 44.41 32.79
C LEU A 383 -11.46 43.52 33.75
N LEU A 384 -12.77 43.73 33.86
CA LEU A 384 -13.64 42.91 34.70
C LEU A 384 -13.73 41.46 34.20
N LEU A 385 -13.82 41.27 32.87
CA LEU A 385 -13.85 39.94 32.25
C LEU A 385 -12.47 39.26 32.32
N TYR A 386 -11.40 39.99 32.02
CA TYR A 386 -10.02 39.46 32.10
C TYR A 386 -9.69 38.96 33.50
N ARG A 387 -10.17 39.66 34.54
CA ARG A 387 -9.96 39.29 35.95
C ARG A 387 -10.86 38.14 36.44
N ARG A 388 -11.91 37.78 35.69
CA ARG A 388 -12.83 36.68 36.02
C ARG A 388 -12.55 35.40 35.24
N ILE A 389 -11.92 35.52 34.07
CA ILE A 389 -11.54 34.40 33.19
C ILE A 389 -10.19 33.78 33.58
N ARG A 390 -9.35 34.54 34.30
CA ARG A 390 -8.13 34.05 34.95
C ARG A 390 -8.43 33.60 36.36
#